data_AF-A0A415G5D4-F1
#
_entry.id   AF-A0A415G5D4-F1
#
_cell.length_a   1.000
_cell.length_b   1.000
_cell.length_c   1.000
_cell.angle_alpha   90.00
_cell.angle_beta   90.00
_cell.angle_gamma   90.00
#
_symmetry.space_group_name_H-M   'P 1'
#
loop_
_entity.id
_entity.type
_entity.pdbx_description
1 polymer ?
#
loop_
_entity_poly.entity_id
_entity_poly.type
_entity_poly.pdbx_seq_one_letter_code
_entity_poly.pdbx_strand_id
1 'polypeptide(L)'
;MRKLVDVSSYNGVVSWEKAKTYGCQGAILKIIRKDLNRDKKFNENYAACNENEIAWGVYNYSYATTATKAKSDMELVCDILDKIDKTHFEYGVWFDIEDKVQASLNKTKIAEIINAAQQVVEKRGYLFGVYTGMSYYNEHIDRKLVKCNNWWIARYYNSNKRMQIATAPDQEKKPDAANIAWQYTSSGRFPKVISTGNSGNFDLNVVYKEPTSKKVEETKKTPAKTKTVYYPKYRGKSSSIVDALKSLKINSSKKTGRKLQL
;
A
#
# COMPACT_ATOMS: atom_id res chain seq x y z
N MET A 1 -16.17 14.76 3.14
CA MET A 1 -15.68 13.54 3.82
C MET A 1 -16.57 12.38 3.40
N ARG A 2 -16.02 11.23 3.04
CA ARG A 2 -16.82 10.03 2.71
C ARG A 2 -16.89 9.09 3.91
N LYS A 3 -18.04 8.44 4.08
CA LYS A 3 -18.28 7.43 5.12
C LYS A 3 -17.98 6.05 4.60
N LEU A 4 -17.06 5.35 5.26
CA LEU A 4 -16.66 4.01 4.89
C LEU A 4 -16.84 3.06 6.07
N VAL A 5 -16.96 1.77 5.75
CA VAL A 5 -16.78 0.68 6.71
C VAL A 5 -15.53 -0.13 6.35
N ASP A 6 -14.92 -0.79 7.32
CA ASP A 6 -14.02 -1.89 7.02
C ASP A 6 -14.61 -3.20 7.51
N VAL A 7 -14.47 -4.26 6.71
CA VAL A 7 -15.18 -5.52 6.91
C VAL A 7 -14.31 -6.73 6.62
N SER A 8 -14.64 -7.82 7.29
CA SER A 8 -14.01 -9.13 7.14
C SER A 8 -15.04 -10.24 7.28
N SER A 9 -14.59 -11.49 7.27
CA SER A 9 -15.43 -12.64 7.59
C SER A 9 -16.11 -12.56 8.97
N TYR A 10 -15.60 -11.76 9.92
CA TYR A 10 -16.25 -11.55 11.22
C TYR A 10 -17.58 -10.80 11.11
N ASN A 11 -17.79 -10.00 10.05
CA ASN A 11 -19.06 -9.33 9.80
C ASN A 11 -20.12 -10.27 9.18
N GLY A 12 -19.74 -11.48 8.79
CA GLY A 12 -20.66 -12.44 8.16
C GLY A 12 -21.13 -11.96 6.78
N VAL A 13 -22.40 -12.21 6.46
CA VAL A 13 -23.04 -11.74 5.22
C VAL A 13 -23.53 -10.31 5.45
N VAL A 14 -23.13 -9.38 4.58
CA VAL A 14 -23.52 -7.96 4.63
C VAL A 14 -24.49 -7.64 3.49
N SER A 15 -25.59 -6.96 3.81
CA SER A 15 -26.50 -6.39 2.82
C SER A 15 -25.95 -5.05 2.32
N TRP A 16 -25.20 -5.09 1.23
CA TRP A 16 -24.53 -3.92 0.65
C TRP A 16 -25.50 -2.88 0.05
N GLU A 17 -26.64 -3.32 -0.48
CA GLU A 17 -27.74 -2.44 -0.89
C GLU A 17 -28.24 -1.58 0.28
N LYS A 18 -28.48 -2.20 1.44
CA LYS A 18 -28.86 -1.47 2.67
C LYS A 18 -27.72 -0.59 3.17
N ALA A 19 -26.47 -1.05 3.08
CA ALA A 19 -25.31 -0.23 3.45
C ALA A 19 -25.29 1.07 2.63
N LYS A 20 -25.42 0.98 1.29
CA LYS A 20 -25.50 2.14 0.38
C LYS A 20 -26.68 3.04 0.74
N THR A 21 -27.86 2.46 0.93
CA THR A 21 -29.10 3.18 1.29
C THR A 21 -28.94 3.98 2.58
N TYR A 22 -28.22 3.45 3.56
CA TYR A 22 -27.94 4.12 4.83
C TYR A 22 -26.72 5.05 4.81
N GLY A 23 -26.17 5.34 3.63
CA GLY A 23 -25.10 6.33 3.46
C GLY A 23 -23.69 5.78 3.59
N CYS A 24 -23.48 4.46 3.46
CA CYS A 24 -22.14 3.92 3.25
C CYS A 24 -21.68 4.26 1.83
N GLN A 25 -20.51 4.91 1.73
CA GLN A 25 -19.95 5.41 0.47
C GLN A 25 -18.68 4.68 0.05
N GLY A 26 -18.29 3.64 0.80
CA GLY A 26 -17.15 2.80 0.43
C GLY A 26 -16.80 1.77 1.48
N ALA A 27 -15.90 0.86 1.11
CA ALA A 27 -15.44 -0.18 2.02
C ALA A 27 -13.95 -0.52 1.91
N ILE A 28 -13.32 -0.91 3.01
CA ILE A 28 -12.00 -1.56 3.00
C ILE A 28 -12.17 -3.02 3.42
N LEU A 29 -11.85 -3.95 2.52
CA LEU A 29 -12.18 -5.37 2.66
C LEU A 29 -10.95 -6.17 3.12
N LYS A 30 -11.10 -7.03 4.12
CA LYS A 30 -10.03 -7.98 4.46
C LYS A 30 -9.82 -8.93 3.29
N ILE A 31 -8.59 -9.02 2.78
CA ILE A 31 -8.30 -9.85 1.59
C ILE A 31 -7.80 -11.25 1.96
N ILE A 32 -6.92 -11.37 2.96
CA ILE A 32 -6.34 -12.64 3.40
C ILE A 32 -6.38 -12.77 4.92
N ARG A 33 -6.30 -14.01 5.38
CA ARG A 33 -6.25 -14.41 6.80
C ARG A 33 -4.82 -14.75 7.21
N LYS A 34 -4.62 -14.98 8.50
CA LYS A 34 -3.31 -15.35 9.08
C LYS A 34 -2.69 -16.59 8.45
N ASP A 35 -3.51 -17.54 8.02
CA ASP A 35 -3.11 -18.78 7.34
C ASP A 35 -2.83 -18.57 5.83
N LEU A 36 -2.77 -17.32 5.37
CA LEU A 36 -2.56 -16.90 3.97
C LEU A 36 -3.65 -17.36 3.00
N ASN A 37 -4.75 -17.94 3.49
CA ASN A 37 -5.94 -18.15 2.67
C ASN A 37 -6.71 -16.84 2.53
N ARG A 38 -7.47 -16.70 1.43
CA ARG A 38 -8.41 -15.59 1.27
C ARG A 38 -9.36 -15.50 2.47
N ASP A 39 -9.73 -14.27 2.83
CA ASP A 39 -10.80 -14.09 3.82
C ASP A 39 -12.10 -14.71 3.29
N LYS A 40 -12.82 -15.40 4.18
CA LYS A 40 -13.99 -16.21 3.82
C LYS A 40 -15.12 -15.40 3.18
N LYS A 41 -15.14 -14.08 3.39
CA LYS A 41 -16.13 -13.17 2.82
C LYS A 41 -15.56 -12.21 1.77
N PHE A 42 -14.26 -12.28 1.47
CA PHE A 42 -13.65 -11.36 0.52
C PHE A 42 -14.32 -11.39 -0.85
N ASN A 43 -14.52 -12.58 -1.43
CA ASN A 43 -15.10 -12.70 -2.76
C ASN A 43 -16.55 -12.21 -2.84
N GLU A 44 -17.37 -12.58 -1.85
CA GLU A 44 -18.75 -12.10 -1.75
C GLU A 44 -18.80 -10.58 -1.58
N ASN A 45 -17.92 -10.01 -0.76
CA ASN A 45 -17.92 -8.60 -0.45
C ASN A 45 -17.48 -7.73 -1.63
N TYR A 46 -16.38 -8.07 -2.34
CA TYR A 46 -15.94 -7.22 -3.45
C TYR A 46 -16.93 -7.28 -4.63
N ALA A 47 -17.52 -8.45 -4.91
CA ALA A 47 -18.51 -8.61 -5.96
C ALA A 47 -19.76 -7.77 -5.65
N ALA A 48 -20.28 -7.88 -4.42
CA ALA A 48 -21.43 -7.09 -4.00
C ALA A 48 -21.12 -5.58 -3.94
N CYS A 49 -19.89 -5.18 -3.61
CA CYS A 49 -19.47 -3.78 -3.72
C CYS A 49 -19.53 -3.30 -5.17
N ASN A 50 -19.01 -4.10 -6.13
CA ASN A 50 -19.08 -3.74 -7.55
C ASN A 50 -20.55 -3.65 -8.03
N GLU A 51 -21.38 -4.64 -7.72
CA GLU A 51 -22.81 -4.66 -8.09
C GLU A 51 -23.58 -3.46 -7.53
N ASN A 52 -23.18 -2.95 -6.37
CA ASN A 52 -23.82 -1.81 -5.72
C ASN A 52 -23.08 -0.49 -6.00
N GLU A 53 -22.08 -0.46 -6.87
CA GLU A 53 -21.27 0.73 -7.19
C GLU A 53 -20.63 1.38 -5.93
N ILE A 54 -20.22 0.54 -4.99
CA ILE A 54 -19.56 0.96 -3.76
C ILE A 54 -18.05 0.88 -3.99
N ALA A 55 -17.39 2.04 -3.98
CA ALA A 55 -15.93 2.12 -4.05
C ALA A 55 -15.29 1.28 -2.94
N TRP A 56 -14.28 0.48 -3.26
CA TRP A 56 -13.63 -0.39 -2.29
C TRP A 56 -12.11 -0.40 -2.39
N GLY A 57 -11.48 -0.82 -1.30
CA GLY A 57 -10.06 -1.15 -1.20
C GLY A 57 -9.89 -2.42 -0.38
N VAL A 58 -8.65 -2.79 -0.08
CA VAL A 58 -8.36 -3.96 0.75
C VAL A 58 -7.41 -3.65 1.88
N TYR A 59 -7.46 -4.46 2.94
CA TYR A 59 -6.44 -4.47 3.97
C TYR A 59 -5.90 -5.88 4.22
N ASN A 60 -4.64 -5.93 4.65
CA ASN A 60 -3.98 -7.14 5.12
C ASN A 60 -3.45 -6.94 6.54
N TYR A 61 -4.08 -7.61 7.51
CA TYR A 61 -3.59 -7.70 8.89
C TYR A 61 -2.29 -8.48 8.91
N SER A 62 -1.17 -7.80 9.14
CA SER A 62 0.13 -8.39 9.00
C SER A 62 0.63 -9.09 10.27
N TYR A 63 1.18 -10.28 10.09
CA TYR A 63 2.00 -10.97 11.09
C TYR A 63 3.48 -11.05 10.66
N ALA A 64 3.88 -10.27 9.66
CA ALA A 64 5.25 -10.29 9.16
C ALA A 64 6.20 -9.65 10.18
N THR A 65 7.23 -10.40 10.60
CA THR A 65 8.32 -9.92 11.46
C THR A 65 9.61 -9.63 10.68
N THR A 66 9.59 -9.83 9.37
CA THR A 66 10.72 -9.57 8.47
C THR A 66 10.26 -8.93 7.18
N ALA A 67 11.15 -8.16 6.54
CA ALA A 67 10.90 -7.57 5.22
C ALA A 67 10.60 -8.64 4.16
N THR A 68 11.27 -9.80 4.21
CA THR A 68 11.02 -10.91 3.29
C THR A 68 9.60 -11.44 3.41
N LYS A 69 9.13 -11.67 4.64
CA LYS A 69 7.74 -12.12 4.87
C LYS A 69 6.72 -11.05 4.44
N ALA A 70 6.99 -9.78 4.73
CA ALA A 70 6.13 -8.69 4.28
C ALA A 70 6.00 -8.66 2.75
N LYS A 71 7.11 -8.90 2.03
CA LYS A 71 7.09 -9.00 0.57
C LYS A 71 6.23 -10.17 0.09
N SER A 72 6.46 -11.38 0.60
CA SER A 72 5.70 -12.57 0.17
C SER A 72 4.20 -12.42 0.43
N ASP A 73 3.83 -11.84 1.58
CA ASP A 73 2.43 -11.65 1.93
C ASP A 73 1.77 -10.61 1.00
N MET A 74 2.50 -9.53 0.67
CA MET A 74 1.99 -8.52 -0.27
C MET A 74 2.00 -8.98 -1.73
N GLU A 75 2.91 -9.87 -2.12
CA GLU A 75 2.88 -10.52 -3.44
C GLU A 75 1.59 -11.33 -3.59
N LEU A 76 1.22 -12.11 -2.56
CA LEU A 76 -0.03 -12.86 -2.54
C LEU A 76 -1.26 -11.94 -2.62
N VAL A 77 -1.29 -10.84 -1.85
CA VAL A 77 -2.36 -9.84 -1.92
C VAL A 77 -2.49 -9.30 -3.34
N CYS A 78 -1.39 -8.92 -3.97
CA CYS A 78 -1.36 -8.42 -5.33
C CYS A 78 -1.84 -9.47 -6.35
N ASP A 79 -1.38 -10.71 -6.22
CA ASP A 79 -1.76 -11.81 -7.11
C ASP A 79 -3.25 -12.15 -7.05
N ILE A 80 -3.88 -11.96 -5.88
CA ILE A 80 -5.34 -12.05 -5.75
C ILE A 80 -6.00 -10.89 -6.49
N LEU A 81 -5.56 -9.66 -6.25
CA LEU A 81 -6.13 -8.45 -6.86
C LEU A 81 -6.05 -8.47 -8.39
N ASP A 82 -4.98 -8.99 -8.98
CA ASP A 82 -4.85 -9.03 -10.43
C ASP A 82 -5.88 -9.94 -11.10
N LYS A 83 -6.38 -10.94 -10.39
CA LYS A 83 -7.24 -12.01 -10.91
C LYS A 83 -8.72 -11.79 -10.64
N ILE A 84 -9.10 -10.62 -10.13
CA ILE A 84 -10.49 -10.28 -9.82
C ILE A 84 -10.93 -9.01 -10.55
N ASP A 85 -12.25 -8.88 -10.63
CA ASP A 85 -12.90 -7.66 -11.10
C ASP A 85 -12.65 -6.50 -10.13
N LYS A 86 -12.05 -5.44 -10.66
CA LYS A 86 -11.64 -4.23 -9.94
C LYS A 86 -12.44 -3.00 -10.39
N THR A 87 -13.64 -3.17 -10.94
CA THR A 87 -14.48 -2.08 -11.48
C THR A 87 -14.62 -0.89 -10.52
N HIS A 88 -14.82 -1.14 -9.22
CA HIS A 88 -14.91 -0.09 -8.19
C HIS A 88 -13.73 -0.12 -7.19
N PHE A 89 -12.56 -0.63 -7.58
CA PHE A 89 -11.37 -0.63 -6.70
C PHE A 89 -10.66 0.72 -6.72
N GLU A 90 -10.87 1.54 -5.70
CA GLU A 90 -10.40 2.93 -5.63
C GLU A 90 -9.48 3.20 -4.42
N TYR A 91 -9.70 2.51 -3.29
CA TYR A 91 -9.02 2.85 -2.03
C TYR A 91 -7.68 2.14 -1.81
N GLY A 92 -7.21 1.35 -2.78
CA GLY A 92 -5.90 0.71 -2.74
C GLY A 92 -5.73 -0.38 -1.69
N VAL A 93 -4.49 -0.58 -1.27
CA VAL A 93 -4.06 -1.65 -0.36
C VAL A 93 -3.51 -1.06 0.93
N TRP A 94 -4.13 -1.42 2.05
CA TRP A 94 -3.77 -0.99 3.40
C TRP A 94 -3.00 -2.09 4.13
N PHE A 95 -1.76 -1.80 4.49
CA PHE A 95 -0.96 -2.65 5.36
C PHE A 95 -1.32 -2.37 6.81
N ASP A 96 -2.06 -3.30 7.41
CA ASP A 96 -2.52 -3.21 8.79
C ASP A 96 -1.44 -3.79 9.71
N ILE A 97 -0.85 -2.91 10.54
CA ILE A 97 0.22 -3.23 11.48
C ILE A 97 -0.14 -2.79 12.90
N GLU A 98 -0.45 -3.77 13.73
CA GLU A 98 -0.86 -3.54 15.13
C GLU A 98 -0.53 -4.71 16.06
N ASP A 99 -0.02 -5.83 15.55
CA ASP A 99 0.18 -7.04 16.34
C ASP A 99 1.43 -6.94 17.24
N LYS A 100 1.33 -7.61 18.39
CA LYS A 100 2.41 -7.72 19.38
C LYS A 100 3.69 -8.35 18.81
N VAL A 101 3.59 -9.18 17.77
CA VAL A 101 4.78 -9.80 17.16
C VAL A 101 5.70 -8.78 16.49
N GLN A 102 5.16 -7.67 15.97
CA GLN A 102 5.97 -6.57 15.49
C GLN A 102 6.27 -5.56 16.60
N ALA A 103 5.41 -5.39 17.61
CA ALA A 103 5.65 -4.50 18.74
C ALA A 103 6.91 -4.85 19.56
N SER A 104 7.32 -6.13 19.53
CA SER A 104 8.56 -6.61 20.15
C SER A 104 9.83 -6.29 19.34
N LEU A 105 9.69 -5.81 18.10
CA LEU A 105 10.79 -5.41 17.24
C LEU A 105 11.15 -3.94 17.48
N ASN A 106 12.38 -3.56 17.13
CA ASN A 106 12.75 -2.15 17.14
C ASN A 106 12.10 -1.38 15.97
N LYS A 107 11.99 -0.05 16.12
CA LYS A 107 11.33 0.83 15.15
C LYS A 107 11.94 0.76 13.74
N THR A 108 13.27 0.57 13.65
CA THR A 108 13.95 0.38 12.35
C THR A 108 13.44 -0.86 11.64
N LYS A 109 13.28 -1.97 12.36
CA LYS A 109 12.80 -3.22 11.77
C LYS A 109 11.34 -3.13 11.32
N ILE A 110 10.51 -2.45 12.11
CA ILE A 110 9.12 -2.14 11.74
C ILE A 110 9.07 -1.30 10.46
N ALA A 111 9.92 -0.28 10.34
CA ALA A 111 10.01 0.53 9.13
C ALA A 111 10.49 -0.28 7.91
N GLU A 112 11.45 -1.19 8.07
CA GLU A 112 11.86 -2.11 6.99
C GLU A 112 10.71 -2.98 6.48
N ILE A 113 9.90 -3.52 7.39
CA ILE A 113 8.72 -4.34 7.09
C ILE A 113 7.70 -3.53 6.27
N ILE A 114 7.33 -2.34 6.76
CA ILE A 114 6.37 -1.44 6.09
C ILE A 114 6.89 -1.03 4.71
N ASN A 115 8.15 -0.60 4.61
CA ASN A 115 8.75 -0.14 3.35
C ASN A 115 8.88 -1.28 2.33
N ALA A 116 9.08 -2.52 2.78
CA ALA A 116 9.14 -3.68 1.91
C ALA A 116 7.75 -4.05 1.36
N ALA A 117 6.71 -3.98 2.20
CA ALA A 117 5.32 -4.13 1.76
C ALA A 117 4.93 -3.05 0.73
N GLN A 118 5.27 -1.79 1.01
CA GLN A 118 5.05 -0.66 0.09
C GLN A 118 5.66 -0.93 -1.28
N GLN A 119 6.93 -1.37 -1.32
CA GLN A 119 7.65 -1.60 -2.56
C GLN A 119 6.93 -2.60 -3.47
N VAL A 120 6.39 -3.69 -2.91
CA VAL A 120 5.69 -4.73 -3.69
C VAL A 120 4.40 -4.17 -4.29
N VAL A 121 3.58 -3.54 -3.46
CA VAL A 121 2.27 -3.01 -3.86
C VAL A 121 2.42 -1.94 -4.93
N GLU A 122 3.29 -0.96 -4.71
CA GLU A 122 3.50 0.14 -5.66
C GLU A 122 4.17 -0.35 -6.96
N LYS A 123 5.06 -1.36 -6.90
CA LYS A 123 5.64 -1.97 -8.12
C LYS A 123 4.57 -2.68 -8.96
N ARG A 124 3.50 -3.17 -8.34
CA ARG A 124 2.35 -3.77 -9.05
C ARG A 124 1.38 -2.73 -9.61
N GLY A 125 1.60 -1.43 -9.33
CA GLY A 125 0.73 -0.34 -9.78
C GLY A 125 -0.43 -0.02 -8.83
N TYR A 126 -0.47 -0.62 -7.64
CA TYR A 126 -1.51 -0.34 -6.65
C TYR A 126 -1.10 0.79 -5.69
N LEU A 127 -2.09 1.54 -5.21
CA LEU A 127 -1.90 2.51 -4.14
C LEU A 127 -1.63 1.77 -2.81
N PHE A 128 -0.65 2.24 -2.06
CA PHE A 128 -0.28 1.68 -0.76
C PHE A 128 -0.58 2.66 0.38
N GLY A 129 -1.15 2.16 1.47
CA GLY A 129 -1.33 2.89 2.72
C GLY A 129 -0.99 2.04 3.93
N VAL A 130 -0.80 2.69 5.07
CA VAL A 130 -0.60 2.03 6.37
C VAL A 130 -1.81 2.28 7.24
N TYR A 131 -2.36 1.21 7.80
CA TYR A 131 -3.34 1.25 8.87
C TYR A 131 -2.70 0.86 10.20
N THR A 132 -3.03 1.59 11.26
CA THR A 132 -2.65 1.24 12.64
C THR A 132 -3.44 2.04 13.66
N GLY A 133 -3.48 1.59 14.92
CA GLY A 133 -4.00 2.37 16.04
C GLY A 133 -3.07 3.51 16.46
N MET A 134 -3.64 4.61 16.97
CA MET A 134 -2.87 5.79 17.40
C MET A 134 -1.82 5.49 18.48
N SER A 135 -2.12 4.58 19.43
CA SER A 135 -1.13 4.17 20.45
C SER A 135 0.05 3.47 19.79
N TYR A 136 -0.24 2.48 18.93
CA TYR A 136 0.77 1.71 18.22
C TYR A 136 1.65 2.60 17.33
N TYR A 137 1.03 3.55 16.61
CA TYR A 137 1.74 4.55 15.83
C TYR A 137 2.76 5.33 16.68
N ASN A 138 2.35 5.86 17.83
CA ASN A 138 3.24 6.65 18.69
C ASN A 138 4.35 5.80 19.32
N GLU A 139 4.00 4.60 19.78
CA GLU A 139 4.91 3.74 20.54
C GLU A 139 5.94 3.06 19.65
N HIS A 140 5.52 2.54 18.49
CA HIS A 140 6.32 1.59 17.71
C HIS A 140 6.76 2.12 16.34
N ILE A 141 6.14 3.17 15.80
CA ILE A 141 6.47 3.67 14.46
C ILE A 141 7.39 4.89 14.57
N ASP A 142 8.59 4.79 14.00
CA ASP A 142 9.38 5.98 13.69
C ASP A 142 8.98 6.49 12.30
N ARG A 143 8.20 7.57 12.30
CA ARG A 143 7.67 8.15 11.07
C ARG A 143 8.75 8.61 10.08
N LYS A 144 9.96 8.94 10.55
CA LYS A 144 11.07 9.37 9.68
C LYS A 144 11.65 8.23 8.85
N LEU A 145 11.48 6.99 9.32
CA LEU A 145 11.99 5.79 8.64
C LEU A 145 10.98 5.18 7.66
N VAL A 146 9.69 5.50 7.82
CA VAL A 146 8.62 5.00 6.94
C VAL A 146 8.45 5.90 5.71
N LYS A 147 8.55 5.31 4.52
CA LYS A 147 8.40 6.02 3.24
C LYS A 147 6.96 6.32 2.90
N CYS A 148 6.00 5.53 3.36
CA CYS A 148 4.59 5.72 3.07
C CYS A 148 4.07 7.06 3.63
N ASN A 149 3.25 7.75 2.84
CA ASN A 149 2.59 8.99 3.23
C ASN A 149 1.07 8.85 3.37
N ASN A 150 0.49 7.69 3.08
CA ASN A 150 -0.93 7.46 3.20
C ASN A 150 -1.23 6.76 4.54
N TRP A 151 -1.81 7.48 5.50
CA TRP A 151 -2.08 6.98 6.84
C TRP A 151 -3.57 6.95 7.14
N TRP A 152 -4.03 5.75 7.49
CA TRP A 152 -5.34 5.47 8.04
C TRP A 152 -5.15 5.13 9.51
N ILE A 153 -5.59 6.00 10.42
CA ILE A 153 -5.31 5.83 11.85
C ILE A 153 -6.60 5.53 12.60
N ALA A 154 -6.57 4.53 13.48
CA ALA A 154 -7.65 4.28 14.43
C ALA A 154 -7.46 5.07 15.72
N ARG A 155 -8.51 5.78 16.13
CA ARG A 155 -8.60 6.44 17.44
C ARG A 155 -10.07 6.54 17.85
N TYR A 156 -10.48 5.71 18.80
CA TYR A 156 -11.85 5.67 19.29
C TYR A 156 -12.06 6.71 20.38
N TYR A 157 -12.49 7.90 19.97
CA TYR A 157 -12.61 9.04 20.89
C TYR A 157 -13.79 8.92 21.85
N ASN A 158 -14.77 8.09 21.53
CA ASN A 158 -16.00 7.89 22.31
C ASN A 158 -16.06 6.48 22.94
N SER A 159 -14.89 5.89 23.18
CA SER A 159 -14.74 4.54 23.74
C SER A 159 -15.60 3.52 22.97
N ASN A 160 -16.37 2.69 23.67
CA ASN A 160 -17.21 1.65 23.06
C ASN A 160 -18.66 2.08 22.83
N LYS A 161 -18.99 3.38 22.95
CA LYS A 161 -20.37 3.85 22.71
C LYS A 161 -20.76 3.56 21.26
N ARG A 162 -21.99 3.07 21.08
CA ARG A 162 -22.53 2.82 19.74
C ARG A 162 -22.71 4.13 18.98
N MET A 163 -22.32 4.13 17.72
CA MET A 163 -22.45 5.29 16.84
C MET A 163 -23.12 4.88 15.54
N GLN A 164 -24.01 5.73 15.02
CA GLN A 164 -24.66 5.45 13.73
C GLN A 164 -23.70 5.80 12.58
N ILE A 165 -23.83 5.11 11.44
CA ILE A 165 -23.06 5.44 10.22
C ILE A 165 -23.20 6.92 9.82
N ALA A 166 -24.39 7.49 10.05
CA ALA A 166 -24.70 8.89 9.79
C ALA A 166 -24.02 9.87 10.77
N THR A 167 -23.50 9.40 11.92
CA THR A 167 -22.86 10.27 12.92
C THR A 167 -21.59 10.90 12.34
N ALA A 168 -21.55 12.23 12.23
CA ALA A 168 -20.32 12.96 11.98
C ALA A 168 -19.41 12.87 13.22
N PRO A 169 -18.17 12.36 13.12
CA PRO A 169 -17.30 12.26 14.28
C PRO A 169 -16.78 13.65 14.68
N ASP A 170 -16.51 13.82 15.97
CA ASP A 170 -15.96 15.05 16.53
C ASP A 170 -14.59 15.35 15.92
N GLN A 171 -14.52 16.43 15.14
CA GLN A 171 -13.31 16.79 14.40
C GLN A 171 -12.18 17.26 15.31
N GLU A 172 -12.47 17.76 16.51
CA GLU A 172 -11.45 18.12 17.51
C GLU A 172 -10.74 16.87 18.06
N LYS A 173 -11.32 15.68 17.85
CA LYS A 173 -10.75 14.40 18.27
C LYS A 173 -10.04 13.66 17.14
N LYS A 174 -10.03 14.19 15.92
CA LYS A 174 -9.29 13.58 14.81
C LYS A 174 -7.80 13.57 15.14
N PRO A 175 -7.08 12.44 15.00
CA PRO A 175 -5.63 12.44 15.13
C PRO A 175 -4.97 13.10 13.91
N ASP A 176 -3.97 13.96 14.12
CA ASP A 176 -3.24 14.64 13.02
C ASP A 176 -2.59 13.65 12.05
N ALA A 177 -2.16 12.49 12.57
CA ALA A 177 -1.59 11.41 11.77
C ALA A 177 -2.60 10.78 10.79
N ALA A 178 -3.91 10.91 11.00
CA ALA A 178 -4.96 10.45 10.07
C ALA A 178 -5.09 11.39 8.86
N ASN A 179 -4.04 11.48 8.04
CA ASN A 179 -4.03 12.39 6.89
C ASN A 179 -4.91 11.90 5.72
N ILE A 180 -5.13 10.60 5.58
CA ILE A 180 -6.02 10.01 4.56
C ILE A 180 -7.38 9.63 5.17
N ALA A 181 -7.37 8.78 6.19
CA ALA A 181 -8.58 8.23 6.79
C ALA A 181 -8.48 8.12 8.31
N TRP A 182 -9.62 8.19 8.99
CA TRP A 182 -9.73 7.99 10.44
C TRP A 182 -10.80 6.94 10.73
N GLN A 183 -10.40 5.85 11.37
CA GLN A 183 -11.33 4.91 12.01
C GLN A 183 -11.68 5.45 13.40
N TYR A 184 -12.90 5.95 13.55
CA TYR A 184 -13.30 6.69 14.75
C TYR A 184 -14.07 5.86 15.76
N THR A 185 -14.50 4.65 15.40
CA THR A 185 -15.16 3.70 16.29
C THR A 185 -15.14 2.29 15.71
N SER A 186 -15.13 1.29 16.59
CA SER A 186 -15.41 -0.12 16.28
C SER A 186 -16.82 -0.58 16.69
N SER A 187 -17.61 0.32 17.27
CA SER A 187 -18.97 0.08 17.74
C SER A 187 -20.02 0.72 16.82
N GLY A 188 -19.69 0.86 15.54
CA GLY A 188 -20.59 1.42 14.54
C GLY A 188 -21.84 0.60 14.30
N ARG A 189 -22.93 1.27 13.94
CA ARG A 189 -24.22 0.66 13.61
C ARG A 189 -24.84 1.32 12.40
N PHE A 190 -25.58 0.50 11.66
CA PHE A 190 -26.58 0.97 10.73
C PHE A 190 -27.93 1.10 11.45
N PRO A 191 -28.88 1.90 10.92
CA PRO A 191 -30.21 2.07 11.51
C PRO A 191 -30.96 0.75 11.76
N LYS A 192 -30.73 -0.23 10.89
CA LYS A 192 -31.18 -1.63 11.07
C LYS A 192 -29.97 -2.55 10.92
N VAL A 193 -30.07 -3.76 11.47
CA VAL A 193 -29.04 -4.79 11.27
C VAL A 193 -28.95 -5.13 9.79
N ILE A 194 -27.74 -5.02 9.24
CA ILE A 194 -27.45 -5.35 7.84
C ILE A 194 -26.42 -6.47 7.70
N SER A 195 -25.94 -7.03 8.82
CA SER A 195 -24.90 -8.06 8.83
C SER A 195 -25.30 -9.23 9.71
N THR A 196 -24.82 -10.43 9.38
CA THR A 196 -25.05 -11.63 10.20
C THR A 196 -23.97 -11.87 11.25
N GLY A 197 -22.86 -11.15 11.18
CA GLY A 197 -21.73 -11.25 12.10
C GLY A 197 -21.47 -10.00 12.94
N ASN A 198 -20.44 -10.08 13.77
CA ASN A 198 -19.94 -9.03 14.67
C ASN A 198 -21.01 -8.41 15.58
N SER A 199 -22.04 -9.18 15.95
CA SER A 199 -23.23 -8.69 16.68
C SER A 199 -23.92 -7.50 15.99
N GLY A 200 -23.69 -7.28 14.69
CA GLY A 200 -24.16 -6.12 13.92
C GLY A 200 -23.30 -4.86 14.05
N ASN A 201 -22.13 -4.92 14.70
CA ASN A 201 -21.18 -3.81 14.77
C ASN A 201 -20.34 -3.70 13.49
N PHE A 202 -19.96 -2.48 13.16
CA PHE A 202 -19.04 -2.15 12.08
C PHE A 202 -17.97 -1.17 12.57
N ASP A 203 -16.76 -1.33 12.03
CA ASP A 203 -15.73 -0.32 12.14
C ASP A 203 -16.08 0.83 11.18
N LEU A 204 -16.17 2.06 11.70
CA LEU A 204 -16.59 3.23 10.91
C LEU A 204 -15.44 4.18 10.67
N ASN A 205 -15.38 4.63 9.42
CA ASN A 205 -14.30 5.43 8.90
C ASN A 205 -14.83 6.71 8.26
N VAL A 206 -13.99 7.75 8.32
CA VAL A 206 -14.11 8.93 7.46
C VAL A 206 -12.85 9.06 6.61
N VAL A 207 -13.04 9.19 5.29
CA VAL A 207 -11.97 9.49 4.34
C VAL A 207 -11.98 10.97 4.02
N TYR A 208 -10.82 11.61 4.20
CA TYR A 208 -10.60 13.03 3.99
C TYR A 208 -9.97 13.34 2.63
N LYS A 209 -9.13 12.44 2.13
CA LYS A 209 -8.39 12.55 0.88
C LYS A 209 -8.30 11.17 0.23
N GLU A 210 -8.15 11.11 -1.08
CA GLU A 210 -7.77 9.84 -1.72
C GLU A 210 -6.34 9.47 -1.35
N PRO A 211 -6.03 8.17 -1.19
CA PRO A 211 -4.64 7.72 -1.15
C PRO A 211 -3.95 8.11 -2.47
N THR A 212 -2.68 8.50 -2.38
CA THR A 212 -1.92 8.93 -3.55
C THR A 212 -0.64 8.12 -3.69
N SER A 213 -0.24 7.80 -4.92
CA SER A 213 1.09 7.26 -5.17
C SER A 213 2.13 8.30 -4.77
N LYS A 214 3.26 7.89 -4.18
CA LYS A 214 4.39 8.80 -4.04
C LYS A 214 4.77 9.32 -5.42
N LYS A 215 4.78 10.65 -5.60
CA LYS A 215 5.49 11.25 -6.73
C LYS A 215 6.94 10.79 -6.57
N VAL A 216 7.40 9.91 -7.44
CA VAL A 216 8.83 9.73 -7.64
C VAL A 216 9.29 11.10 -8.08
N GLU A 217 9.99 11.84 -7.21
CA GLU A 217 10.85 12.89 -7.71
C GLU A 217 11.80 12.17 -8.67
N GLU A 218 11.52 12.29 -9.96
CA GLU A 218 12.52 12.08 -10.97
C GLU A 218 13.65 13.03 -10.60
N THR A 219 14.62 12.52 -9.84
CA THR A 219 15.99 12.97 -10.02
C THR A 219 16.22 12.77 -11.50
N LYS A 220 16.06 13.85 -12.28
CA LYS A 220 16.49 13.93 -13.66
C LYS A 220 17.94 13.49 -13.63
N LYS A 221 18.20 12.20 -13.88
CA LYS A 221 19.53 11.73 -14.19
C LYS A 221 19.81 12.38 -15.52
N THR A 222 20.44 13.55 -15.47
CA THR A 222 21.02 14.18 -16.65
C THR A 222 21.83 13.08 -17.34
N PRO A 223 21.51 12.70 -18.58
CA PRO A 223 22.30 11.70 -19.27
C PRO A 223 23.74 12.19 -19.25
N ALA A 224 24.64 11.38 -18.70
CA ALA A 224 26.06 11.68 -18.77
C ALA A 224 26.38 11.87 -20.26
N LYS A 225 26.76 13.10 -20.66
CA LYS A 225 27.18 13.40 -22.02
C LYS A 225 28.39 12.51 -22.32
N THR A 226 28.16 11.37 -22.97
CA THR A 226 29.23 10.56 -23.54
C THR A 226 29.84 11.37 -24.67
N LYS A 227 30.97 12.04 -24.38
CA LYS A 227 31.82 12.58 -25.43
C LYS A 227 32.39 11.40 -26.23
N THR A 228 31.81 11.14 -27.40
CA THR A 228 32.41 10.25 -28.40
C THR A 228 33.72 10.88 -28.87
N VAL A 229 34.85 10.27 -28.50
CA VAL A 229 36.17 10.69 -28.99
C VAL A 229 36.56 9.75 -30.10
N TYR A 230 36.72 10.29 -31.31
CA TYR A 230 37.22 9.56 -32.48
C TYR A 230 38.74 9.56 -32.47
N TYR A 231 39.33 8.40 -32.76
CA TYR A 231 40.76 8.29 -32.98
C TYR A 231 41.09 8.46 -34.46
N PRO A 232 42.31 8.91 -34.79
CA PRO A 232 42.79 8.97 -36.18
C PRO A 232 42.65 7.60 -36.84
N LYS A 233 42.24 7.59 -38.12
CA LYS A 233 42.09 6.36 -38.90
C LYS A 233 43.42 5.63 -39.01
N TYR A 234 43.46 4.37 -38.57
CA TYR A 234 44.64 3.53 -38.69
C TYR A 234 44.84 3.09 -40.15
N ARG A 235 46.04 3.27 -40.70
CA ARG A 235 46.37 2.93 -42.11
C ARG A 235 47.39 1.79 -42.25
N GLY A 236 47.75 1.12 -41.16
CA GLY A 236 48.72 0.01 -41.18
C GLY A 236 48.08 -1.35 -41.49
N LYS A 237 48.90 -2.33 -41.88
CA LYS A 237 48.48 -3.71 -42.18
C LYS A 237 48.47 -4.61 -40.92
N SER A 238 47.80 -4.19 -39.85
CA SER A 238 47.66 -5.04 -38.65
C SER A 238 46.43 -5.93 -38.73
N SER A 239 46.57 -7.19 -38.35
CA SER A 239 45.48 -8.19 -38.28
C SER A 239 44.70 -8.15 -36.96
N SER A 240 45.07 -7.27 -36.02
CA SER A 240 44.53 -7.22 -34.65
C SER A 240 44.22 -5.78 -34.22
N ILE A 241 43.01 -5.56 -33.70
CA ILE A 241 42.57 -4.26 -33.16
C ILE A 241 43.43 -3.82 -31.97
N VAL A 242 43.90 -4.76 -31.16
CA VAL A 242 44.73 -4.49 -29.99
C VAL A 242 46.09 -3.94 -30.40
N ASP A 243 46.66 -4.46 -31.49
CA ASP A 243 47.97 -4.02 -31.98
C ASP A 243 47.88 -2.69 -32.73
N ALA A 244 46.78 -2.47 -33.47
CA ALA A 244 46.47 -1.17 -34.04
C ALA A 244 46.33 -0.08 -32.94
N LEU A 245 45.67 -0.40 -31.82
CA LEU A 245 45.54 0.50 -30.66
C LEU A 245 46.89 0.82 -29.99
N LYS A 246 47.74 -0.19 -29.79
CA LYS A 246 49.09 -0.01 -29.23
C LYS A 246 49.96 0.88 -30.12
N SER A 247 49.88 0.73 -31.45
CA SER A 247 50.63 1.57 -32.39
C SER A 247 50.24 3.06 -32.30
N LEU A 248 48.98 3.34 -31.95
CA LEU A 248 48.45 4.68 -31.69
C LEU A 248 48.71 5.16 -30.25
N LYS A 249 49.49 4.40 -29.44
CA LYS A 249 49.77 4.65 -28.02
C LYS A 249 48.51 4.71 -27.14
N ILE A 250 47.46 3.97 -27.50
CA ILE A 250 46.19 3.91 -26.76
C ILE A 250 46.16 2.67 -25.87
N ASN A 251 45.92 2.86 -24.56
CA ASN A 251 45.91 1.78 -23.58
C ASN A 251 44.53 1.09 -23.52
N SER A 252 44.46 -0.20 -23.84
CA SER A 252 43.20 -0.96 -24.00
C SER A 252 42.51 -1.34 -22.67
N SER A 253 43.18 -1.18 -21.54
CA SER A 253 42.68 -1.62 -20.22
C SER A 253 41.71 -0.65 -19.54
N LYS A 254 41.52 0.57 -20.06
CA LYS A 254 40.51 1.51 -19.55
C LYS A 254 39.19 1.27 -20.28
N LYS A 255 38.16 0.81 -19.56
CA LYS A 255 36.75 0.80 -20.02
C LYS A 255 36.37 2.19 -20.53
N THR A 256 36.58 2.41 -21.81
CA THR A 256 36.18 3.60 -22.53
C THR A 256 35.28 3.12 -23.65
N GLY A 257 34.05 3.61 -23.70
CA GLY A 257 33.11 3.36 -24.81
C GLY A 257 33.56 4.07 -26.09
N ARG A 258 34.80 3.86 -26.53
CA ARG A 258 35.40 4.45 -27.74
C ARG A 258 35.39 3.41 -28.85
N LYS A 259 34.85 3.77 -30.02
CA LYS A 259 34.85 2.93 -31.23
C LYS A 259 36.02 3.34 -32.13
N LEU A 260 36.79 2.39 -32.64
CA LEU A 260 37.68 2.63 -33.79
C LEU A 260 36.88 2.52 -35.08
N GLN A 261 37.16 3.41 -36.02
CA GLN A 261 36.83 3.20 -37.43
C GLN A 261 38.04 2.56 -38.10
N LEU A 262 37.86 1.34 -38.60
CA LEU A 262 38.81 0.65 -39.47
C LEU A 262 38.69 1.20 -40.90
#